data_AF-W0FQ71-F1
#
_entry.id   AF-W0FQ71-F1
#
_cell.length_a   1.000
_cell.length_b   1.000
_cell.length_c   1.000
_cell.angle_alpha   90.00
_cell.angle_beta   90.00
_cell.angle_gamma   90.00
#
_symmetry.space_group_name_H-M   'P 1'
#
loop_
_entity.id
_entity.type
_entity.pdbx_description
1 polymer ?
#
loop_
_entity_poly.entity_id
_entity_poly.type
_entity_poly.pdbx_seq_one_letter_code
_entity_poly.pdbx_strand_id
1 'polypeptide(L)'
;LNRKGKRVRKNRLFRTVVLILAALMILGSAVVAEDTSASPAPGTGTAQETVTPPAPETAGGETETSPTPGTAEETASAPEPTPTPTFAPPSPVPPEEYHSGRPTVAPTEAPKKAVIDHVNYPKEYKDFAFSKDRKLLEIWFPNIKDADMAVLKYDGQVWLIDCGDEKAAVRGQLLLKQLKIKEIDVLFNTHLHHDHIDGLALINERAKVNQVRICFATDLTPSGAKLVQYTGEKKIPVKKYKDGSRFSMGDGAVEMLVIKNNESSLDMNNQSACMRITYRKRSILFLADMERPGQEAMINRIGPDLLKCDVVKYPHHAKSDMYTPFYQAMGAKLAIVTSVEGRGDAGQKSLVARKMPTVYTSVKGQFTHLVTDGYYWLCERVKITVQ
;
A
#
# COMPACT_ATOMS: atom_id res chain seq x y z
N LEU A 1 37.41 41.16 -1.27
CA LEU A 1 37.69 39.87 -0.58
C LEU A 1 37.02 39.85 0.81
N ASN A 2 35.83 39.24 1.01
CA ASN A 2 35.43 38.76 2.36
C ASN A 2 34.17 37.85 2.44
N ARG A 3 33.94 36.96 1.47
CA ARG A 3 32.85 35.96 1.55
C ARG A 3 33.32 34.54 1.89
N LYS A 4 34.61 34.21 1.74
CA LYS A 4 35.16 32.88 2.07
C LYS A 4 35.41 32.66 3.57
N GLY A 5 35.73 33.70 4.35
CA GLY A 5 36.01 33.59 5.79
C GLY A 5 34.80 33.29 6.70
N LYS A 6 33.60 33.79 6.36
CA LYS A 6 32.38 33.55 7.15
C LYS A 6 31.82 32.13 7.00
N ARG A 7 32.06 31.46 5.87
CA ARG A 7 31.56 30.09 5.61
C ARG A 7 32.40 29.02 6.35
N VAL A 8 33.70 29.26 6.53
CA VAL A 8 34.59 28.35 7.26
C VAL A 8 34.36 28.41 8.78
N ARG A 9 34.04 29.59 9.34
CA ARG A 9 33.73 29.73 10.77
C ARG A 9 32.40 29.08 11.19
N LYS A 10 31.35 29.14 10.34
CA LYS A 10 30.07 28.45 10.62
C LYS A 10 30.21 26.92 10.59
N ASN A 11 31.02 26.36 9.69
CA ASN A 11 31.22 24.91 9.60
C ASN A 11 32.05 24.34 10.76
N ARG A 12 32.99 25.11 11.34
CA ARG A 12 33.70 24.69 12.56
C ARG A 12 32.79 24.69 13.79
N LEU A 13 31.97 25.74 13.96
CA LEU A 13 31.04 25.82 15.10
C LEU A 13 29.99 24.70 15.05
N PHE A 14 29.49 24.34 13.86
CA PHE A 14 28.53 23.26 13.68
C PHE A 14 29.13 21.88 14.00
N ARG A 15 30.39 21.62 13.60
CA ARG A 15 31.09 20.37 13.93
C ARG A 15 31.38 20.24 15.44
N THR A 16 31.69 21.33 16.13
CA THR A 16 31.93 21.31 17.58
C THR A 16 30.65 21.04 18.38
N VAL A 17 29.50 21.60 17.96
CA VAL A 17 28.20 21.35 18.61
C VAL A 17 27.74 19.90 18.42
N VAL A 18 27.95 19.32 17.23
CA VAL A 18 27.61 17.91 16.95
C VAL A 18 28.49 16.94 17.77
N LEU A 19 29.77 17.26 17.96
CA LEU A 19 30.67 16.44 18.79
C LEU A 19 30.34 16.51 20.28
N ILE A 20 29.91 17.67 20.79
CA ILE A 20 29.49 17.83 22.20
C ILE A 20 28.19 17.07 22.48
N LEU A 21 27.24 17.06 21.55
CA LEU A 21 26.00 16.29 21.68
C LEU A 21 26.24 14.77 21.62
N ALA A 22 27.19 14.30 20.81
CA ALA A 22 27.58 12.90 20.77
C ALA A 22 28.27 12.45 22.07
N ALA A 23 29.10 13.31 22.67
CA ALA A 23 29.75 13.00 23.95
C ALA A 23 28.76 12.94 25.13
N LEU A 24 27.70 13.75 25.12
CA LEU A 24 26.64 13.72 26.15
C LEU A 24 25.75 12.47 26.08
N MET A 25 25.64 11.81 24.92
CA MET A 25 24.90 10.55 24.82
C MET A 25 25.70 9.33 25.29
N ILE A 26 27.04 9.39 25.29
CA ILE A 26 27.91 8.29 25.75
C ILE A 26 28.01 8.24 27.28
N LEU A 27 27.73 9.35 27.98
CA LEU A 27 27.78 9.44 29.45
C LEU A 27 26.47 9.08 30.15
N GLY A 28 25.38 8.79 29.41
CA GLY A 28 24.06 8.51 29.96
C GLY A 28 23.71 7.03 30.18
N SER A 29 24.67 6.11 29.98
CA SER A 29 24.44 4.67 30.10
C SER A 29 25.47 4.01 31.02
N ALA A 30 25.32 4.23 32.33
CA ALA A 30 25.96 3.40 33.34
C ALA A 30 25.12 3.44 34.63
N VAL A 31 25.08 2.30 35.34
CA VAL A 31 24.48 2.05 36.67
C VAL A 31 22.98 1.68 36.57
N VAL A 32 22.48 0.47 36.88
CA VAL A 32 22.85 -0.59 37.85
C VAL A 32 22.62 -1.99 37.26
N ALA A 33 23.56 -2.90 37.47
CA ALA A 33 23.34 -4.35 37.46
C ALA A 33 23.63 -4.86 38.89
N GLU A 34 22.76 -5.70 39.44
CA GLU A 34 23.08 -6.55 40.59
C GLU A 34 22.86 -8.02 40.22
N ASP A 35 23.81 -8.79 40.73
CA ASP A 35 24.22 -10.13 40.42
C ASP A 35 23.62 -11.11 41.44
N THR A 36 23.25 -12.32 41.04
CA THR A 36 23.43 -13.50 41.92
C THR A 36 23.65 -14.75 41.08
N SER A 37 24.77 -15.37 41.42
CA SER A 37 25.40 -16.57 40.91
C SER A 37 24.67 -17.86 41.30
N ALA A 38 24.80 -18.90 40.47
CA ALA A 38 25.50 -20.15 40.83
C ALA A 38 25.33 -21.22 39.73
N SER A 39 26.46 -21.76 39.30
CA SER A 39 26.58 -23.04 38.58
C SER A 39 27.18 -24.07 39.55
N PRO A 40 27.08 -25.38 39.29
CA PRO A 40 28.28 -26.04 38.76
C PRO A 40 28.02 -27.16 37.72
N ALA A 41 29.03 -27.36 36.85
CA ALA A 41 29.28 -28.52 35.98
C ALA A 41 30.11 -29.60 36.75
N PRO A 42 30.67 -30.70 36.18
CA PRO A 42 30.71 -31.11 34.76
C PRO A 42 30.56 -32.64 34.48
N GLY A 43 30.48 -32.99 33.19
CA GLY A 43 30.64 -34.36 32.69
C GLY A 43 31.31 -34.36 31.31
N THR A 44 32.51 -34.93 31.25
CA THR A 44 33.44 -35.03 30.12
C THR A 44 33.05 -36.10 29.09
N GLY A 45 33.39 -35.89 27.82
CA GLY A 45 33.35 -36.95 26.81
C GLY A 45 33.72 -36.48 25.39
N THR A 46 35.01 -36.55 25.07
CA THR A 46 35.62 -36.39 23.74
C THR A 46 35.36 -37.59 22.83
N ALA A 47 35.09 -37.36 21.53
CA ALA A 47 35.82 -37.98 20.41
C ALA A 47 35.24 -37.53 19.05
N GLN A 48 36.13 -37.07 18.17
CA GLN A 48 35.92 -36.93 16.72
C GLN A 48 36.02 -38.30 16.05
N GLU A 49 35.26 -38.53 14.98
CA GLU A 49 35.81 -39.17 13.78
C GLU A 49 34.92 -38.92 12.55
N THR A 50 35.58 -38.46 11.49
CA THR A 50 35.12 -38.31 10.10
C THR A 50 35.11 -39.66 9.38
N VAL A 51 34.28 -39.81 8.33
CA VAL A 51 34.64 -40.33 6.98
C VAL A 51 33.38 -40.43 6.09
N THR A 52 33.51 -39.96 4.85
CA THR A 52 32.53 -39.98 3.74
C THR A 52 32.86 -41.11 2.72
N PRO A 53 32.12 -41.30 1.61
CA PRO A 53 31.31 -42.47 1.27
C PRO A 53 31.97 -43.43 0.24
N PRO A 54 31.21 -44.38 -0.33
CA PRO A 54 31.36 -44.61 -1.77
C PRO A 54 30.05 -44.86 -2.56
N ALA A 55 30.15 -44.61 -3.86
CA ALA A 55 29.41 -45.19 -4.99
C ALA A 55 30.48 -45.49 -6.09
N PRO A 56 30.19 -46.00 -7.31
CA PRO A 56 29.02 -46.68 -7.88
C PRO A 56 29.40 -47.98 -8.67
N GLU A 57 28.45 -48.68 -9.32
CA GLU A 57 28.63 -49.57 -10.52
C GLU A 57 27.22 -50.01 -11.01
N THR A 58 26.64 -49.48 -12.10
CA THR A 58 26.67 -49.82 -13.56
C THR A 58 25.89 -51.06 -14.05
N ALA A 59 24.87 -50.75 -14.86
CA ALA A 59 24.55 -51.26 -16.22
C ALA A 59 23.90 -52.65 -16.46
N GLY A 60 22.81 -52.62 -17.24
CA GLY A 60 22.57 -53.58 -18.32
C GLY A 60 21.12 -54.07 -18.54
N GLY A 61 20.53 -53.75 -19.70
CA GLY A 61 19.69 -54.71 -20.44
C GLY A 61 18.22 -54.34 -20.73
N GLU A 62 17.97 -53.97 -21.99
CA GLU A 62 16.67 -53.91 -22.71
C GLU A 62 16.11 -55.35 -22.92
N THR A 63 14.90 -55.71 -23.39
CA THR A 63 13.98 -55.18 -24.41
C THR A 63 12.60 -55.90 -24.31
N GLU A 64 11.61 -55.29 -24.99
CA GLU A 64 10.22 -55.64 -25.33
C GLU A 64 9.75 -57.12 -25.42
N THR A 65 8.47 -57.35 -25.13
CA THR A 65 7.48 -57.94 -26.08
C THR A 65 6.04 -57.86 -25.51
N SER A 66 5.07 -57.51 -26.36
CA SER A 66 3.61 -57.70 -26.18
C SER A 66 3.12 -58.75 -27.20
N PRO A 67 1.97 -59.45 -27.02
CA PRO A 67 0.64 -58.86 -27.30
C PRO A 67 -0.56 -59.35 -26.41
N THR A 68 -1.65 -58.56 -26.48
CA THR A 68 -3.09 -58.65 -26.04
C THR A 68 -3.84 -59.98 -26.34
N PRO A 69 -5.13 -60.26 -25.92
CA PRO A 69 -6.26 -59.35 -25.58
C PRO A 69 -7.28 -59.76 -24.46
N GLY A 70 -8.28 -58.90 -24.18
CA GLY A 70 -9.52 -59.16 -23.41
C GLY A 70 -9.46 -58.59 -21.98
N THR A 71 -10.42 -57.84 -21.43
CA THR A 71 -11.89 -57.96 -21.47
C THR A 71 -12.51 -56.60 -21.06
N ALA A 72 -13.74 -56.36 -21.49
CA ALA A 72 -14.54 -55.19 -21.15
C ALA A 72 -14.92 -55.13 -19.66
N GLU A 73 -14.89 -53.94 -19.06
CA GLU A 73 -15.61 -53.67 -17.81
C GLU A 73 -16.14 -52.23 -17.78
N GLU A 74 -17.47 -52.18 -17.66
CA GLU A 74 -18.40 -51.13 -17.22
C GLU A 74 -17.88 -49.74 -16.81
N THR A 75 -18.42 -48.75 -17.51
CA THR A 75 -18.46 -47.33 -17.13
C THR A 75 -19.38 -47.10 -15.94
N ALA A 76 -18.80 -46.79 -14.77
CA ALA A 76 -19.55 -46.19 -13.66
C ALA A 76 -19.65 -44.66 -13.86
N SER A 77 -20.87 -44.18 -14.06
CA SER A 77 -21.23 -42.75 -14.11
C SER A 77 -21.02 -42.11 -12.75
N ALA A 78 -20.24 -41.03 -12.71
CA ALA A 78 -20.19 -40.12 -11.56
C ALA A 78 -21.48 -39.28 -11.49
N PRO A 79 -22.02 -38.98 -10.29
CA PRO A 79 -23.20 -38.14 -10.16
C PRO A 79 -22.86 -36.66 -10.41
N GLU A 80 -23.72 -35.98 -11.17
CA GLU A 80 -23.64 -34.53 -11.39
C GLU A 80 -23.73 -33.74 -10.08
N PRO A 81 -23.00 -32.61 -9.92
CA PRO A 81 -23.14 -31.76 -8.76
C PRO A 81 -24.45 -30.96 -8.81
N THR A 82 -25.25 -31.10 -7.77
CA THR A 82 -26.49 -30.34 -7.53
C THR A 82 -26.20 -28.83 -7.50
N PRO A 83 -26.98 -27.97 -8.20
CA PRO A 83 -26.76 -26.54 -8.17
C PRO A 83 -27.10 -25.95 -6.79
N THR A 84 -26.14 -25.25 -6.19
CA THR A 84 -26.34 -24.47 -4.96
C THR A 84 -27.33 -23.33 -5.25
N PRO A 85 -28.40 -23.16 -4.45
CA PRO A 85 -29.35 -22.06 -4.65
C PRO A 85 -28.64 -20.72 -4.42
N THR A 86 -28.62 -19.88 -5.46
CA THR A 86 -28.12 -18.52 -5.38
C THR A 86 -29.19 -17.66 -4.70
N PHE A 87 -29.12 -17.51 -3.38
CA PHE A 87 -29.97 -16.57 -2.67
C PHE A 87 -29.54 -15.14 -3.01
N ALA A 88 -30.30 -14.47 -3.88
CA ALA A 88 -30.28 -13.02 -3.96
C ALA A 88 -30.83 -12.48 -2.63
N PRO A 89 -30.14 -11.57 -1.91
CA PRO A 89 -30.68 -11.02 -0.69
C PRO A 89 -31.91 -10.16 -0.99
N PRO A 90 -32.98 -10.22 -0.17
CA PRO A 90 -34.16 -9.39 -0.36
C PRO A 90 -33.82 -7.91 -0.17
N SER A 91 -34.44 -7.04 -0.97
CA SER A 91 -34.29 -5.59 -0.88
C SER A 91 -34.87 -5.06 0.44
N PRO A 92 -34.07 -4.38 1.29
CA PRO A 92 -34.59 -3.78 2.52
C PRO A 92 -35.31 -2.45 2.25
N VAL A 93 -36.40 -2.23 2.99
CA VAL A 93 -37.21 -1.00 3.02
C VAL A 93 -36.40 0.14 3.66
N PRO A 94 -36.48 1.40 3.18
CA PRO A 94 -35.56 2.47 3.60
C PRO A 94 -35.97 3.12 4.94
N PRO A 95 -35.00 3.41 5.84
CA PRO A 95 -35.17 4.40 6.90
C PRO A 95 -34.71 5.81 6.48
N GLU A 96 -35.19 6.82 7.23
CA GLU A 96 -34.99 8.25 6.99
C GLU A 96 -33.55 8.74 7.22
N GLU A 97 -33.10 9.53 6.23
CA GLU A 97 -32.03 10.55 6.15
C GLU A 97 -30.56 10.26 6.55
N TYR A 98 -29.70 10.20 5.52
CA TYR A 98 -28.36 10.78 5.49
C TYR A 98 -28.14 11.48 4.13
N HIS A 99 -27.73 12.75 4.14
CA HIS A 99 -27.61 13.58 2.94
C HIS A 99 -26.26 13.41 2.22
N SER A 100 -26.20 12.52 1.24
CA SER A 100 -25.21 12.55 0.14
C SER A 100 -25.76 13.23 -1.13
N GLY A 101 -26.98 13.77 -1.09
CA GLY A 101 -27.62 14.43 -2.24
C GLY A 101 -28.03 13.49 -3.38
N ARG A 102 -27.92 12.16 -3.22
CA ARG A 102 -28.53 11.19 -4.14
C ARG A 102 -29.45 10.23 -3.35
N PRO A 103 -30.78 10.41 -3.43
CA PRO A 103 -31.71 9.36 -3.07
C PRO A 103 -31.89 8.43 -4.28
N THR A 104 -31.45 7.18 -4.24
CA THR A 104 -32.05 6.17 -5.14
C THR A 104 -31.89 4.74 -4.64
N VAL A 105 -32.94 3.98 -4.96
CA VAL A 105 -33.11 2.53 -4.84
C VAL A 105 -31.92 1.82 -5.49
N ALA A 106 -31.49 0.68 -4.93
CA ALA A 106 -30.49 -0.19 -5.55
C ALA A 106 -30.81 -0.38 -7.05
N PRO A 107 -29.80 -0.42 -7.93
CA PRO A 107 -30.00 -0.43 -9.38
C PRO A 107 -30.96 -1.55 -9.81
N THR A 108 -31.78 -1.28 -10.82
CA THR A 108 -32.76 -2.23 -11.37
C THR A 108 -32.12 -3.51 -11.92
N GLU A 109 -30.82 -3.48 -12.22
CA GLU A 109 -30.01 -4.65 -12.54
C GLU A 109 -28.66 -4.61 -11.80
N ALA A 110 -28.24 -5.74 -11.24
CA ALA A 110 -26.95 -5.86 -10.56
C ALA A 110 -25.79 -5.68 -11.56
N PRO A 111 -24.76 -4.90 -11.22
CA PRO A 111 -23.61 -4.73 -12.10
C PRO A 111 -22.93 -6.06 -12.41
N LYS A 112 -22.59 -6.27 -13.68
CA LYS A 112 -21.84 -7.44 -14.15
C LYS A 112 -20.32 -7.28 -13.91
N LYS A 113 -19.86 -6.05 -13.72
CA LYS A 113 -18.45 -5.73 -13.47
C LYS A 113 -18.19 -5.53 -11.98
N ALA A 114 -17.04 -5.99 -11.52
CA ALA A 114 -16.55 -5.75 -10.16
C ALA A 114 -16.11 -4.30 -9.94
N VAL A 115 -15.68 -3.60 -11.00
CA VAL A 115 -15.26 -2.19 -10.97
C VAL A 115 -16.15 -1.39 -11.90
N ILE A 116 -16.83 -0.40 -11.33
CA ILE A 116 -17.69 0.55 -12.01
C ILE A 116 -16.90 1.86 -12.12
N ASP A 117 -16.43 2.15 -13.32
CA ASP A 117 -15.58 3.31 -13.62
C ASP A 117 -16.43 4.42 -14.24
N HIS A 118 -17.09 5.21 -13.39
CA HIS A 118 -17.87 6.37 -13.83
C HIS A 118 -17.01 7.52 -14.32
N VAL A 119 -15.69 7.47 -14.15
CA VAL A 119 -14.79 8.49 -14.69
C VAL A 119 -14.65 8.32 -16.19
N ASN A 120 -14.36 7.10 -16.64
CA ASN A 120 -14.18 6.81 -18.07
C ASN A 120 -15.49 6.43 -18.77
N TYR A 121 -16.46 5.88 -18.03
CA TYR A 121 -17.74 5.40 -18.57
C TYR A 121 -18.95 5.93 -17.77
N PRO A 122 -19.17 7.25 -17.70
CA PRO A 122 -20.19 7.86 -16.83
C PRO A 122 -21.65 7.47 -17.15
N LYS A 123 -21.90 6.89 -18.33
CA LYS A 123 -23.23 6.40 -18.71
C LYS A 123 -23.46 4.93 -18.30
N GLU A 124 -22.40 4.17 -18.06
CA GLU A 124 -22.48 2.78 -17.64
C GLU A 124 -22.86 2.76 -16.15
N TYR A 125 -23.97 2.11 -15.81
CA TYR A 125 -24.54 2.12 -14.45
C TYR A 125 -24.73 3.52 -13.85
N LYS A 126 -25.17 4.50 -14.66
CA LYS A 126 -25.29 5.92 -14.28
C LYS A 126 -25.98 6.19 -12.92
N ASP A 127 -26.95 5.34 -12.55
CA ASP A 127 -27.76 5.46 -11.33
C ASP A 127 -27.25 4.56 -10.18
N PHE A 128 -26.08 3.92 -10.34
CA PHE A 128 -25.50 3.06 -9.33
C PHE A 128 -25.23 3.84 -8.05
N ALA A 129 -25.74 3.30 -6.96
CA ALA A 129 -25.49 3.74 -5.61
C ALA A 129 -25.42 2.52 -4.70
N PHE A 130 -24.57 2.59 -3.67
CA PHE A 130 -24.58 1.60 -2.61
C PHE A 130 -25.82 1.80 -1.73
N SER A 131 -26.36 0.70 -1.22
CA SER A 131 -27.44 0.75 -0.23
C SER A 131 -26.98 1.45 1.05
N LYS A 132 -27.87 2.22 1.68
CA LYS A 132 -27.57 3.09 2.82
C LYS A 132 -27.12 2.33 4.08
N ASP A 133 -27.50 1.06 4.20
CA ASP A 133 -27.17 0.17 5.31
C ASP A 133 -25.79 -0.48 5.19
N ARG A 134 -25.09 -0.30 4.05
CA ARG A 134 -23.76 -0.87 3.83
C ARG A 134 -22.69 0.01 4.48
N LYS A 135 -21.79 -0.61 5.25
CA LYS A 135 -20.49 -0.01 5.56
C LYS A 135 -19.67 0.06 4.28
N LEU A 136 -19.04 1.21 4.04
CA LEU A 136 -18.25 1.48 2.83
C LEU A 136 -16.81 1.79 3.22
N LEU A 137 -15.87 1.17 2.51
CA LEU A 137 -14.49 1.64 2.47
C LEU A 137 -14.41 2.72 1.39
N GLU A 138 -14.13 3.94 1.81
CA GLU A 138 -13.90 5.08 0.91
C GLU A 138 -12.39 5.39 0.84
N ILE A 139 -11.90 5.67 -0.35
CA ILE A 139 -10.53 6.08 -0.63
C ILE A 139 -10.58 7.33 -1.50
N TRP A 140 -10.03 8.43 -0.99
CA TRP A 140 -10.09 9.74 -1.62
C TRP A 140 -8.69 10.20 -2.01
N PHE A 141 -8.55 10.64 -3.25
CA PHE A 141 -7.33 11.26 -3.73
C PHE A 141 -7.58 12.76 -3.98
N PRO A 142 -6.77 13.65 -3.39
CA PRO A 142 -6.82 15.06 -3.71
C PRO A 142 -6.35 15.30 -5.16
N ASN A 143 -6.61 16.51 -5.67
CA ASN A 143 -6.14 16.94 -6.99
C ASN A 143 -4.63 17.20 -7.00
N ILE A 144 -3.84 16.14 -6.87
CA ILE A 144 -2.38 16.19 -6.73
C ILE A 144 -1.69 15.75 -8.03
N LYS A 145 -0.43 16.16 -8.15
CA LYS A 145 0.43 15.84 -9.30
C LYS A 145 1.45 14.80 -8.83
N ASP A 146 2.74 14.99 -9.10
CA ASP A 146 3.86 14.14 -8.63
C ASP A 146 4.03 14.20 -7.11
N ALA A 147 3.04 13.66 -6.40
CA ALA A 147 2.99 13.47 -4.97
C ALA A 147 1.92 12.44 -4.63
N ASP A 148 2.11 11.73 -3.53
CA ASP A 148 1.14 10.74 -3.05
C ASP A 148 0.45 11.22 -1.79
N MET A 149 -0.87 11.09 -1.80
CA MET A 149 -1.73 11.28 -0.64
C MET A 149 -3.06 10.58 -0.93
N ALA A 150 -3.50 9.69 -0.04
CA ALA A 150 -4.82 9.08 -0.09
C ALA A 150 -5.46 9.05 1.30
N VAL A 151 -6.69 9.56 1.41
CA VAL A 151 -7.48 9.50 2.64
C VAL A 151 -8.39 8.29 2.59
N LEU A 152 -8.28 7.41 3.57
CA LEU A 152 -9.12 6.23 3.73
C LEU A 152 -10.10 6.46 4.86
N LYS A 153 -11.37 6.14 4.63
CA LYS A 153 -12.43 6.17 5.65
C LYS A 153 -13.13 4.82 5.68
N TYR A 154 -13.27 4.26 6.87
CA TYR A 154 -14.08 3.08 7.09
C TYR A 154 -14.52 3.03 8.54
N ASP A 155 -15.83 2.89 8.77
CA ASP A 155 -16.41 2.65 10.09
C ASP A 155 -15.92 3.64 11.17
N GLY A 156 -15.96 4.92 10.84
CA GLY A 156 -15.55 6.02 11.72
C GLY A 156 -14.04 6.27 11.81
N GLN A 157 -13.19 5.35 11.35
CA GLN A 157 -11.74 5.55 11.32
C GLN A 157 -11.26 6.24 10.05
N VAL A 158 -10.21 7.05 10.19
CA VAL A 158 -9.56 7.80 9.13
C VAL A 158 -8.07 7.46 9.09
N TRP A 159 -7.63 6.90 7.97
CA TRP A 159 -6.22 6.68 7.68
C TRP A 159 -5.76 7.61 6.56
N LEU A 160 -4.50 7.99 6.60
CA LEU A 160 -3.85 8.74 5.54
C LEU A 160 -2.64 7.96 5.04
N ILE A 161 -2.61 7.60 3.76
CA ILE A 161 -1.44 7.00 3.10
C ILE A 161 -0.68 8.12 2.41
N ASP A 162 0.52 8.42 2.93
CA ASP A 162 1.35 9.57 2.57
C ASP A 162 0.62 10.92 2.70
N CYS A 163 1.36 12.03 2.76
CA CYS A 163 0.79 13.38 2.90
C CYS A 163 1.28 14.37 1.86
N GLY A 164 1.92 13.88 0.80
CA GLY A 164 2.42 14.69 -0.29
C GLY A 164 3.58 15.61 0.09
N ASP A 165 3.97 16.47 -0.85
CA ASP A 165 4.75 17.67 -0.57
C ASP A 165 3.83 18.81 -0.03
N GLU A 166 4.39 19.99 0.26
CA GLU A 166 3.61 21.13 0.75
C GLU A 166 2.49 21.56 -0.22
N LYS A 167 2.73 21.50 -1.54
CA LYS A 167 1.75 21.90 -2.56
C LYS A 167 0.60 20.89 -2.65
N ALA A 168 0.90 19.61 -2.50
CA ALA A 168 -0.07 18.53 -2.45
C ALA A 168 -0.86 18.60 -1.14
N ALA A 169 -0.20 18.89 -0.01
CA ALA A 169 -0.84 19.03 1.29
C ALA A 169 -1.88 20.15 1.32
N VAL A 170 -1.65 21.30 0.65
CA VAL A 170 -2.68 22.36 0.51
C VAL A 170 -3.95 21.82 -0.16
N ARG A 171 -3.82 20.98 -1.20
CA ARG A 171 -4.98 20.31 -1.83
C ARG A 171 -5.58 19.25 -0.92
N GLY A 172 -4.75 18.56 -0.16
CA GLY A 172 -5.14 17.65 0.90
C GLY A 172 -5.99 18.34 1.97
N GLN A 173 -5.62 19.54 2.39
CA GLN A 173 -6.39 20.33 3.36
C GLN A 173 -7.79 20.67 2.82
N LEU A 174 -7.92 20.98 1.52
CA LEU A 174 -9.23 21.17 0.87
C LEU A 174 -10.06 19.89 0.90
N LEU A 175 -9.46 18.74 0.61
CA LEU A 175 -10.14 17.44 0.69
C LEU A 175 -10.62 17.16 2.12
N LEU A 176 -9.73 17.25 3.11
CA LEU A 176 -10.07 17.08 4.52
C LEU A 176 -11.15 18.07 4.97
N LYS A 177 -11.11 19.30 4.45
CA LYS A 177 -12.14 20.32 4.70
C LYS A 177 -13.50 19.93 4.15
N GLN A 178 -13.56 19.51 2.90
CA GLN A 178 -14.79 19.07 2.25
C GLN A 178 -15.40 17.84 2.93
N LEU A 179 -14.55 16.88 3.32
CA LEU A 179 -14.97 15.68 4.03
C LEU A 179 -15.23 15.91 5.53
N LYS A 180 -15.07 17.15 6.02
CA LYS A 180 -15.21 17.54 7.44
C LYS A 180 -14.35 16.70 8.40
N ILE A 181 -13.22 16.20 7.92
CA ILE A 181 -12.27 15.43 8.72
C ILE A 181 -11.47 16.38 9.62
N LYS A 182 -11.41 16.04 10.90
CA LYS A 182 -10.72 16.81 11.95
C LYS A 182 -9.62 16.03 12.65
N GLU A 183 -9.65 14.71 12.55
CA GLU A 183 -8.65 13.82 13.11
C GLU A 183 -8.28 12.75 12.09
N ILE A 184 -7.03 12.33 12.11
CA ILE A 184 -6.46 11.24 11.32
C ILE A 184 -5.87 10.27 12.32
N ASP A 185 -6.42 9.06 12.40
CA ASP A 185 -5.99 8.05 13.37
C ASP A 185 -4.55 7.62 13.10
N VAL A 186 -4.23 7.40 11.82
CA VAL A 186 -2.91 6.94 11.38
C VAL A 186 -2.52 7.64 10.08
N LEU A 187 -1.37 8.31 10.08
CA LEU A 187 -0.63 8.62 8.87
C LEU A 187 0.38 7.50 8.62
N PHE A 188 0.16 6.71 7.59
CA PHE A 188 1.06 5.68 7.10
C PHE A 188 1.93 6.24 5.99
N ASN A 189 3.24 6.31 6.21
CA ASN A 189 4.18 6.77 5.18
C ASN A 189 4.84 5.59 4.48
N THR A 190 4.83 5.57 3.15
CA THR A 190 5.38 4.49 2.33
C THR A 190 6.91 4.52 2.27
N HIS A 191 7.51 5.71 2.14
CA HIS A 191 8.93 5.98 2.18
C HIS A 191 9.22 7.47 2.36
N LEU A 192 10.47 7.83 2.69
CA LEU A 192 10.84 9.17 3.17
C LEU A 192 11.29 10.14 2.08
N HIS A 193 10.65 10.12 0.91
CA HIS A 193 10.82 11.18 -0.09
C HIS A 193 9.85 12.35 0.14
N HIS A 194 10.26 13.52 -0.35
CA HIS A 194 9.60 14.79 -0.06
C HIS A 194 8.13 14.83 -0.48
N ASP A 195 7.81 14.22 -1.62
CA ASP A 195 6.51 14.12 -2.26
C ASP A 195 5.59 13.07 -1.62
N HIS A 196 6.03 12.48 -0.51
CA HIS A 196 5.27 11.53 0.31
C HIS A 196 5.09 11.99 1.76
N ILE A 197 5.99 12.82 2.31
CA ILE A 197 6.00 13.10 3.75
C ILE A 197 6.15 14.58 4.16
N ASP A 198 6.63 15.47 3.28
CA ASP A 198 6.89 16.87 3.68
C ASP A 198 5.60 17.65 3.98
N GLY A 199 4.45 17.16 3.53
CA GLY A 199 3.13 17.74 3.78
C GLY A 199 2.59 17.59 5.20
N LEU A 200 3.24 16.82 6.08
CA LEU A 200 2.73 16.47 7.41
C LEU A 200 2.30 17.69 8.22
N ALA A 201 3.10 18.76 8.21
CA ALA A 201 2.83 19.92 9.05
C ALA A 201 1.50 20.61 8.68
N LEU A 202 1.25 20.79 7.38
CA LEU A 202 0.03 21.38 6.84
C LEU A 202 -1.18 20.46 7.06
N ILE A 203 -1.00 19.15 6.86
CA ILE A 203 -2.07 18.18 7.15
C ILE A 203 -2.46 18.23 8.62
N ASN A 204 -1.49 18.20 9.53
CA ASN A 204 -1.73 18.19 10.97
C ASN A 204 -2.34 19.51 11.49
N GLU A 205 -2.08 20.64 10.82
CA GLU A 205 -2.79 21.90 11.08
C GLU A 205 -4.28 21.81 10.77
N ARG A 206 -4.66 21.06 9.72
CA ARG A 206 -6.06 20.92 9.29
C ARG A 206 -6.81 19.83 10.05
N ALA A 207 -6.19 18.67 10.21
CA ALA A 207 -6.74 17.52 10.89
C ALA A 207 -5.63 16.91 11.76
N LYS A 208 -5.89 16.82 13.06
CA LYS A 208 -4.92 16.32 14.04
C LYS A 208 -4.51 14.90 13.69
N VAL A 209 -3.21 14.69 13.47
CA VAL A 209 -2.64 13.36 13.22
C VAL A 209 -2.32 12.72 14.56
N ASN A 210 -3.05 11.66 14.90
CA ASN A 210 -2.93 10.97 16.18
C ASN A 210 -1.68 10.08 16.24
N GLN A 211 -1.20 9.57 15.10
CA GLN A 211 0.01 8.76 15.03
C GLN A 211 0.61 8.77 13.61
N VAL A 212 1.93 8.72 13.52
CA VAL A 212 2.66 8.46 12.27
C VAL A 212 3.26 7.05 12.29
N ARG A 213 3.19 6.33 11.18
CA ARG A 213 3.82 5.04 10.96
C ARG A 213 4.85 5.13 9.84
N ILE A 214 6.08 4.68 10.10
CA ILE A 214 7.19 4.68 9.14
C ILE A 214 7.95 3.34 9.15
N CYS A 215 8.58 2.98 8.04
CA CYS A 215 9.41 1.77 7.94
C CYS A 215 10.90 2.03 7.67
N PHE A 216 11.29 3.28 7.39
CA PHE A 216 12.68 3.65 7.13
C PHE A 216 13.33 4.33 8.34
N ALA A 217 14.66 4.26 8.42
CA ALA A 217 15.42 5.10 9.33
C ALA A 217 15.32 6.56 8.87
N THR A 218 15.10 7.47 9.82
CA THR A 218 14.70 8.87 9.54
C THR A 218 15.87 9.78 9.19
N ASP A 219 17.09 9.35 9.50
CA ASP A 219 18.34 10.02 9.15
C ASP A 219 18.78 9.76 7.70
N LEU A 220 18.11 8.85 6.98
CA LEU A 220 18.40 8.55 5.58
C LEU A 220 18.05 9.70 4.62
N THR A 221 17.12 10.58 5.00
CA THR A 221 16.69 11.71 4.15
C THR A 221 16.48 13.00 4.95
N PRO A 222 16.60 14.18 4.31
CA PRO A 222 16.22 15.44 4.94
C PRO A 222 14.75 15.46 5.39
N SER A 223 13.87 14.84 4.62
CA SER A 223 12.44 14.71 4.93
C SER A 223 12.20 13.88 6.20
N GLY A 224 12.94 12.78 6.38
CA GLY A 224 12.90 12.01 7.62
C GLY A 224 13.38 12.80 8.84
N ALA A 225 14.41 13.62 8.70
CA ALA A 225 14.86 14.50 9.79
C ALA A 225 13.80 15.55 10.17
N LYS A 226 13.17 16.19 9.16
CA LYS A 226 12.04 17.11 9.38
C LYS A 226 10.87 16.42 10.06
N LEU A 227 10.55 15.18 9.66
CA LEU A 227 9.49 14.37 10.27
C LEU A 227 9.74 14.20 11.78
N VAL A 228 10.94 13.76 12.18
CA VAL A 228 11.27 13.53 13.59
C VAL A 228 11.22 14.83 14.38
N GLN A 229 11.77 15.91 13.84
CA GLN A 229 11.72 17.23 14.48
C GLN A 229 10.27 17.64 14.73
N TYR A 230 9.44 17.65 13.68
CA TYR A 230 8.05 18.09 13.78
C TYR A 230 7.20 17.21 14.70
N THR A 231 7.32 15.88 14.57
CA THR A 231 6.56 14.95 15.41
C THR A 231 6.99 15.02 16.88
N GLY A 232 8.28 15.26 17.16
CA GLY A 232 8.78 15.53 18.50
C GLY A 232 8.20 16.82 19.09
N GLU A 233 8.25 17.93 18.33
CA GLU A 233 7.69 19.23 18.74
C GLU A 233 6.17 19.15 19.02
N LYS A 234 5.43 18.39 18.20
CA LYS A 234 3.97 18.22 18.33
C LYS A 234 3.57 17.05 19.22
N LYS A 235 4.52 16.29 19.77
CA LYS A 235 4.28 15.06 20.56
C LYS A 235 3.39 14.04 19.82
N ILE A 236 3.55 13.92 18.51
CA ILE A 236 2.86 12.92 17.70
C ILE A 236 3.66 11.61 17.78
N PRO A 237 3.08 10.51 18.28
CA PRO A 237 3.79 9.24 18.36
C PRO A 237 4.19 8.73 16.98
N VAL A 238 5.46 8.34 16.82
CA VAL A 238 5.99 7.69 15.63
C VAL A 238 6.20 6.21 15.92
N LYS A 239 5.50 5.33 15.20
CA LYS A 239 5.64 3.87 15.32
C LYS A 239 6.30 3.28 14.08
N LYS A 240 7.10 2.24 14.30
CA LYS A 240 7.71 1.47 13.21
C LYS A 240 6.76 0.38 12.71
N TYR A 241 6.90 0.04 11.44
CA TYR A 241 6.35 -1.17 10.85
C TYR A 241 7.37 -1.78 9.88
N LYS A 242 7.14 -3.03 9.47
CA LYS A 242 8.04 -3.81 8.61
C LYS A 242 7.27 -4.57 7.52
N ASP A 243 8.00 -5.20 6.60
CA ASP A 243 7.41 -6.16 5.65
C ASP A 243 6.56 -7.22 6.38
N GLY A 244 5.41 -7.56 5.79
CA GLY A 244 4.45 -8.49 6.38
C GLY A 244 3.63 -7.94 7.56
N SER A 245 3.82 -6.67 7.96
CA SER A 245 2.95 -6.06 8.98
C SER A 245 1.51 -6.03 8.51
N ARG A 246 0.58 -6.34 9.42
CA ARG A 246 -0.85 -6.34 9.17
C ARG A 246 -1.55 -5.32 10.06
N PHE A 247 -2.56 -4.68 9.50
CA PHE A 247 -3.44 -3.75 10.19
C PHE A 247 -4.87 -3.98 9.76
N SER A 248 -5.82 -3.47 10.54
CA SER A 248 -7.21 -3.43 10.15
C SER A 248 -7.85 -2.09 10.52
N MET A 249 -8.95 -1.73 9.85
CA MET A 249 -9.72 -0.52 10.14
C MET A 249 -11.09 -0.87 10.73
N GLY A 250 -11.60 0.01 11.58
CA GLY A 250 -12.98 -0.06 12.08
C GLY A 250 -13.26 -1.31 12.91
N ASP A 251 -14.36 -1.98 12.58
CA ASP A 251 -14.74 -3.32 13.02
C ASP A 251 -13.78 -4.47 12.61
N GLY A 252 -12.68 -4.16 11.93
CA GLY A 252 -11.67 -5.13 11.53
C GLY A 252 -11.93 -5.79 10.18
N ALA A 253 -12.99 -5.44 9.46
CA ALA A 253 -13.29 -6.09 8.18
C ALA A 253 -12.43 -5.61 7.01
N VAL A 254 -11.78 -4.45 7.13
CA VAL A 254 -10.80 -3.95 6.14
C VAL A 254 -9.41 -4.33 6.61
N GLU A 255 -8.77 -5.24 5.87
CA GLU A 255 -7.43 -5.75 6.13
C GLU A 255 -6.38 -5.02 5.28
N MET A 256 -5.27 -4.65 5.90
CA MET A 256 -4.14 -3.98 5.25
C MET A 256 -2.86 -4.79 5.46
N LEU A 257 -2.26 -5.27 4.39
CA LEU A 257 -0.99 -6.00 4.39
C LEU A 257 0.11 -5.13 3.76
N VAL A 258 1.18 -4.91 4.52
CA VAL A 258 2.40 -4.26 4.02
C VAL A 258 3.27 -5.27 3.30
N ILE A 259 3.69 -4.93 2.08
CA ILE A 259 4.63 -5.70 1.25
C ILE A 259 5.79 -4.76 0.91
N LYS A 260 7.00 -5.07 1.38
CA LYS A 260 8.17 -4.21 1.25
C LYS A 260 9.42 -5.02 0.91
N ASN A 261 10.21 -4.53 -0.03
CA ASN A 261 11.55 -5.05 -0.31
C ASN A 261 12.56 -4.54 0.72
N ASN A 262 13.48 -5.40 1.15
CA ASN A 262 14.48 -5.09 2.19
C ASN A 262 15.92 -5.32 1.71
N GLU A 263 16.10 -5.60 0.42
CA GLU A 263 17.37 -5.76 -0.25
C GLU A 263 18.11 -4.41 -0.26
N SER A 264 19.32 -4.38 0.33
CA SER A 264 20.13 -3.16 0.44
C SER A 264 20.67 -2.66 -0.91
N SER A 265 20.63 -3.49 -1.95
CA SER A 265 20.99 -3.13 -3.32
C SER A 265 19.95 -2.27 -4.03
N LEU A 266 18.72 -2.22 -3.51
CA LEU A 266 17.63 -1.41 -4.05
C LEU A 266 17.66 0.00 -3.45
N ASP A 267 17.31 1.01 -4.23
CA ASP A 267 17.12 2.37 -3.71
C ASP A 267 15.83 2.48 -2.87
N MET A 268 15.61 3.65 -2.27
CA MET A 268 14.47 3.88 -1.39
C MET A 268 13.12 3.70 -2.11
N ASN A 269 13.01 4.11 -3.38
CA ASN A 269 11.81 3.93 -4.19
C ASN A 269 11.48 2.45 -4.36
N ASN A 270 12.48 1.65 -4.75
CA ASN A 270 12.35 0.21 -4.95
C ASN A 270 12.20 -0.58 -3.64
N GLN A 271 12.48 0.05 -2.51
CA GLN A 271 12.20 -0.43 -1.17
C GLN A 271 10.90 0.13 -0.57
N SER A 272 10.08 0.89 -1.32
CA SER A 272 8.84 1.48 -0.80
C SER A 272 7.94 0.43 -0.14
N ALA A 273 7.27 0.80 0.95
CA ALA A 273 6.22 -0.03 1.50
C ALA A 273 4.99 0.02 0.60
N CYS A 274 4.78 -1.05 -0.18
CA CYS A 274 3.54 -1.28 -0.87
C CYS A 274 2.48 -1.75 0.14
N MET A 275 1.21 -1.47 -0.13
CA MET A 275 0.12 -1.87 0.75
C MET A 275 -1.03 -2.47 -0.04
N ARG A 276 -1.36 -3.72 0.27
CA ARG A 276 -2.57 -4.39 -0.22
C ARG A 276 -3.68 -4.16 0.79
N ILE A 277 -4.77 -3.56 0.34
CA ILE A 277 -5.96 -3.30 1.16
C ILE A 277 -7.08 -4.18 0.64
N THR A 278 -7.71 -4.95 1.52
CA THR A 278 -8.75 -5.92 1.18
C THR A 278 -9.99 -5.65 2.02
N TYR A 279 -11.14 -5.50 1.35
CA TYR A 279 -12.44 -5.49 1.99
C TYR A 279 -13.32 -6.55 1.32
N ARG A 280 -13.60 -7.65 2.04
CA ARG A 280 -14.31 -8.82 1.51
C ARG A 280 -13.69 -9.33 0.21
N LYS A 281 -14.41 -9.29 -0.92
CA LYS A 281 -13.98 -9.82 -2.22
C LYS A 281 -13.22 -8.79 -3.08
N ARG A 282 -12.98 -7.60 -2.53
CA ARG A 282 -12.38 -6.49 -3.26
C ARG A 282 -11.05 -6.07 -2.67
N SER A 283 -10.12 -5.71 -3.54
CA SER A 283 -8.82 -5.22 -3.11
C SER A 283 -8.23 -4.14 -4.02
N ILE A 284 -7.41 -3.30 -3.40
CA ILE A 284 -6.55 -2.31 -4.05
C ILE A 284 -5.11 -2.53 -3.62
N LEU A 285 -4.17 -2.36 -4.55
CA LEU A 285 -2.73 -2.41 -4.29
C LEU A 285 -2.12 -1.01 -4.46
N PHE A 286 -1.56 -0.46 -3.38
CA PHE A 286 -0.76 0.75 -3.41
C PHE A 286 0.70 0.41 -3.65
N LEU A 287 1.27 0.88 -4.76
CA LEU A 287 2.64 0.59 -5.14
C LEU A 287 3.64 1.71 -4.82
N ALA A 288 3.18 2.79 -4.19
CA ALA A 288 3.99 3.96 -3.86
C ALA A 288 4.84 4.38 -5.07
N ASP A 289 6.17 4.42 -4.90
CA ASP A 289 7.14 4.77 -5.93
C ASP A 289 7.99 3.58 -6.42
N MET A 290 7.51 2.35 -6.22
CA MET A 290 8.28 1.17 -6.61
C MET A 290 8.49 1.08 -8.12
N GLU A 291 9.75 1.16 -8.54
CA GLU A 291 10.14 1.05 -9.94
C GLU A 291 10.40 -0.42 -10.33
N ARG A 292 10.81 -0.63 -11.58
CA ARG A 292 11.02 -1.95 -12.15
C ARG A 292 11.95 -2.86 -11.33
N PRO A 293 13.13 -2.43 -10.83
CA PRO A 293 13.99 -3.30 -10.02
C PRO A 293 13.27 -3.83 -8.77
N GLY A 294 12.47 -2.99 -8.11
CA GLY A 294 11.67 -3.39 -6.95
C GLY A 294 10.52 -4.33 -7.33
N GLN A 295 9.87 -4.10 -8.48
CA GLN A 295 8.83 -5.00 -8.99
C GLN A 295 9.39 -6.41 -9.26
N GLU A 296 10.55 -6.50 -9.91
CA GLU A 296 11.24 -7.77 -10.20
C GLU A 296 11.64 -8.50 -8.92
N ALA A 297 12.26 -7.80 -7.96
CA ALA A 297 12.62 -8.38 -6.66
C ALA A 297 11.39 -8.87 -5.89
N MET A 298 10.33 -8.05 -5.86
CA MET A 298 9.11 -8.36 -5.10
C MET A 298 8.42 -9.60 -5.64
N ILE A 299 8.09 -9.66 -6.93
CA ILE A 299 7.34 -10.80 -7.50
C ILE A 299 8.11 -12.12 -7.35
N ASN A 300 9.44 -12.09 -7.51
CA ASN A 300 10.28 -13.28 -7.33
C ASN A 300 10.27 -13.79 -5.88
N ARG A 301 10.14 -12.88 -4.92
CA ARG A 301 10.14 -13.21 -3.48
C ARG A 301 8.79 -13.66 -2.96
N ILE A 302 7.70 -12.99 -3.34
CA ILE A 302 6.36 -13.22 -2.76
C ILE A 302 5.41 -14.02 -3.66
N GLY A 303 5.80 -14.27 -4.91
CA GLY A 303 4.95 -14.91 -5.90
C GLY A 303 3.80 -14.00 -6.40
N PRO A 304 3.05 -14.47 -7.42
CA PRO A 304 2.05 -13.64 -8.10
C PRO A 304 0.74 -13.46 -7.32
N ASP A 305 0.38 -14.41 -6.45
CA ASP A 305 -0.97 -14.44 -5.84
C ASP A 305 -1.24 -13.27 -4.91
N LEU A 306 -0.24 -12.82 -4.14
CA LEU A 306 -0.37 -11.68 -3.23
C LEU A 306 -0.54 -10.34 -3.97
N LEU A 307 -0.19 -10.28 -5.26
CA LEU A 307 -0.31 -9.08 -6.10
C LEU A 307 -1.73 -8.88 -6.68
N LYS A 308 -2.57 -9.92 -6.70
CA LYS A 308 -3.91 -9.90 -7.32
C LYS A 308 -4.80 -8.80 -6.75
N CYS A 309 -5.21 -7.83 -7.54
CA CYS A 309 -6.07 -6.72 -7.10
C CYS A 309 -7.06 -6.29 -8.17
N ASP A 310 -8.13 -5.59 -7.76
CA ASP A 310 -9.06 -4.99 -8.71
C ASP A 310 -8.56 -3.62 -9.19
N VAL A 311 -7.98 -2.85 -8.26
CA VAL A 311 -7.49 -1.49 -8.50
C VAL A 311 -6.02 -1.39 -8.08
N VAL A 312 -5.24 -0.59 -8.80
CA VAL A 312 -3.84 -0.30 -8.44
C VAL A 312 -3.61 1.21 -8.35
N LYS A 313 -2.98 1.70 -7.26
CA LYS A 313 -2.34 3.02 -7.27
C LYS A 313 -1.00 2.85 -7.94
N TYR A 314 -0.92 3.31 -9.18
CA TYR A 314 0.18 3.03 -10.10
C TYR A 314 1.51 3.58 -9.58
N PRO A 315 2.63 2.86 -9.73
CA PRO A 315 3.89 3.26 -9.11
C PRO A 315 4.41 4.59 -9.64
N HIS A 316 5.09 5.31 -8.75
CA HIS A 316 5.98 6.44 -9.04
C HIS A 316 5.35 7.47 -9.98
N HIS A 317 4.09 7.84 -9.72
CA HIS A 317 3.37 8.85 -10.49
C HIS A 317 3.26 8.52 -12.00
N ALA A 318 3.38 7.24 -12.35
CA ALA A 318 3.54 6.73 -13.71
C ALA A 318 4.80 7.20 -14.46
N LYS A 319 5.87 7.61 -13.74
CA LYS A 319 7.21 7.83 -14.27
C LYS A 319 7.87 6.51 -14.70
N SER A 320 7.75 5.48 -13.88
CA SER A 320 8.26 4.12 -14.14
C SER A 320 7.22 3.24 -14.82
N ASP A 321 7.65 2.31 -15.67
CA ASP A 321 6.76 1.34 -16.30
C ASP A 321 6.41 0.18 -15.36
N MET A 322 5.37 -0.57 -15.74
CA MET A 322 5.00 -1.80 -15.04
C MET A 322 5.66 -2.99 -15.73
N TYR A 323 6.51 -3.69 -14.99
CA TYR A 323 7.13 -4.94 -15.39
C TYR A 323 6.05 -5.96 -15.77
N THR A 324 6.18 -6.59 -16.94
CA THR A 324 5.10 -7.39 -17.53
C THR A 324 4.61 -8.54 -16.62
N PRO A 325 5.47 -9.38 -16.03
CA PRO A 325 5.02 -10.38 -15.07
C PRO A 325 4.29 -9.78 -13.87
N PHE A 326 4.75 -8.64 -13.35
CA PHE A 326 4.10 -7.94 -12.24
C PHE A 326 2.69 -7.44 -12.63
N TYR A 327 2.58 -6.81 -13.80
CA TYR A 327 1.30 -6.38 -14.38
C TYR A 327 0.32 -7.55 -14.54
N GLN A 328 0.78 -8.66 -15.10
CA GLN A 328 -0.05 -9.85 -15.33
C GLN A 328 -0.51 -10.49 -14.02
N ALA A 329 0.38 -10.57 -13.03
CA ALA A 329 0.07 -11.11 -11.70
C ALA A 329 -1.01 -10.30 -10.97
N MET A 330 -0.99 -8.97 -11.10
CA MET A 330 -2.01 -8.12 -10.46
C MET A 330 -3.41 -8.36 -11.02
N GLY A 331 -3.55 -8.53 -12.32
CA GLY A 331 -4.88 -8.67 -12.95
C GLY A 331 -5.81 -7.46 -12.78
N ALA A 332 -5.26 -6.30 -12.40
CA ALA A 332 -5.99 -5.07 -12.11
C ALA A 332 -6.89 -4.65 -13.28
N LYS A 333 -8.02 -4.03 -12.96
CA LYS A 333 -9.01 -3.54 -13.92
C LYS A 333 -9.03 -2.02 -14.04
N LEU A 334 -8.42 -1.32 -13.08
CA LEU A 334 -8.33 0.13 -13.03
C LEU A 334 -7.01 0.56 -12.40
N ALA A 335 -6.35 1.55 -13.01
CA ALA A 335 -5.20 2.23 -12.44
C ALA A 335 -5.56 3.65 -11.97
N ILE A 336 -5.20 3.99 -10.73
CA ILE A 336 -5.19 5.37 -10.23
C ILE A 336 -3.78 5.92 -10.35
N VAL A 337 -3.64 7.08 -10.99
CA VAL A 337 -2.33 7.71 -11.24
C VAL A 337 -2.29 9.09 -10.60
N THR A 338 -1.36 9.28 -9.66
CA THR A 338 -1.06 10.57 -9.03
C THR A 338 -0.09 11.37 -9.89
N SER A 339 -0.53 11.81 -11.07
CA SER A 339 0.23 12.73 -11.94
C SER A 339 -0.66 13.40 -12.98
N VAL A 340 -0.06 14.28 -13.79
CA VAL A 340 -0.71 14.93 -14.94
C VAL A 340 -0.75 13.96 -16.12
N GLU A 341 -1.91 13.80 -16.74
CA GLU A 341 -2.06 13.01 -17.97
C GLU A 341 -1.29 13.63 -19.14
N GLY A 342 -0.71 12.80 -20.02
CA GLY A 342 -0.10 13.24 -21.27
C GLY A 342 1.36 13.68 -21.18
N ARG A 343 2.08 13.34 -20.10
CA ARG A 343 3.50 13.73 -19.93
C ARG A 343 4.49 12.92 -20.75
N GLY A 344 4.06 11.81 -21.36
CA GLY A 344 4.94 10.93 -22.13
C GLY A 344 5.92 10.12 -21.27
N ASP A 345 5.67 10.03 -19.96
CA ASP A 345 6.42 9.16 -19.05
C ASP A 345 6.32 7.69 -19.47
N ALA A 346 7.32 6.88 -19.10
CA ALA A 346 7.36 5.46 -19.45
C ALA A 346 6.13 4.70 -18.91
N GLY A 347 5.70 5.00 -17.68
CA GLY A 347 4.51 4.40 -17.09
C GLY A 347 3.22 4.80 -17.79
N GLN A 348 3.05 6.06 -18.14
CA GLN A 348 1.87 6.50 -18.90
C GLN A 348 1.82 5.85 -20.29
N LYS A 349 2.96 5.77 -20.99
CA LYS A 349 3.07 5.05 -22.27
C LYS A 349 2.70 3.57 -22.11
N SER A 350 3.15 2.93 -21.03
CA SER A 350 2.83 1.53 -20.73
C SER A 350 1.34 1.32 -20.48
N LEU A 351 0.69 2.20 -19.71
CA LEU A 351 -0.75 2.17 -19.45
C LEU A 351 -1.57 2.27 -20.74
N VAL A 352 -1.21 3.22 -21.61
CA VAL A 352 -1.85 3.40 -22.93
C VAL A 352 -1.64 2.17 -23.82
N ALA A 353 -0.40 1.69 -23.94
CA ALA A 353 -0.08 0.52 -24.77
C ALA A 353 -0.84 -0.74 -24.33
N ARG A 354 -1.06 -0.89 -23.02
CA ARG A 354 -1.81 -2.01 -22.42
C ARG A 354 -3.33 -1.81 -22.42
N LYS A 355 -3.82 -0.64 -22.86
CA LYS A 355 -5.25 -0.25 -22.80
C LYS A 355 -5.85 -0.41 -21.39
N MET A 356 -5.06 -0.13 -20.36
CA MET A 356 -5.52 -0.18 -18.97
C MET A 356 -6.42 1.04 -18.69
N PRO A 357 -7.69 0.85 -18.26
CA PRO A 357 -8.49 1.96 -17.75
C PRO A 357 -7.73 2.70 -16.66
N THR A 358 -7.59 4.02 -16.83
CA THR A 358 -6.71 4.85 -16.00
C THR A 358 -7.47 6.09 -15.55
N VAL A 359 -7.30 6.46 -14.29
CA VAL A 359 -7.84 7.70 -13.71
C VAL A 359 -6.69 8.50 -13.12
N TYR A 360 -6.42 9.66 -13.72
CA TYR A 360 -5.46 10.62 -13.21
C TYR A 360 -6.11 11.50 -12.14
N THR A 361 -5.43 11.69 -11.01
CA THR A 361 -5.98 12.47 -9.89
C THR A 361 -5.87 13.99 -10.11
N SER A 362 -4.99 14.43 -11.02
CA SER A 362 -4.61 15.84 -11.26
C SER A 362 -5.65 16.67 -12.03
N VAL A 363 -6.93 16.51 -11.69
CA VAL A 363 -8.04 17.17 -12.38
C VAL A 363 -8.51 18.40 -11.63
N LYS A 364 -8.42 19.56 -12.27
CA LYS A 364 -8.78 20.85 -11.68
C LYS A 364 -10.22 20.84 -11.13
N GLY A 365 -10.37 21.24 -9.87
CA GLY A 365 -11.68 21.39 -9.23
C GLY A 365 -12.38 20.08 -8.89
N GLN A 366 -11.69 18.94 -8.95
CA GLN A 366 -12.28 17.63 -8.65
C GLN A 366 -11.36 16.80 -7.74
N PHE A 367 -11.96 15.99 -6.88
CA PHE A 367 -11.31 14.88 -6.19
C PHE A 367 -11.64 13.58 -6.91
N THR A 368 -10.75 12.60 -6.81
CA THR A 368 -11.06 11.22 -7.23
C THR A 368 -11.53 10.45 -6.00
N HIS A 369 -12.69 9.82 -6.11
CA HIS A 369 -13.31 9.04 -5.06
C HIS A 369 -13.44 7.59 -5.52
N LEU A 370 -12.86 6.68 -4.76
CA LEU A 370 -12.96 5.25 -4.95
C LEU A 370 -13.64 4.65 -3.73
N VAL A 371 -14.75 3.94 -3.91
CA VAL A 371 -15.55 3.44 -2.80
C VAL A 371 -16.03 2.01 -3.04
N THR A 372 -16.07 1.20 -1.99
CA THR A 372 -16.52 -0.19 -2.08
C THR A 372 -17.27 -0.66 -0.84
N ASP A 373 -18.28 -1.51 -1.06
CA ASP A 373 -18.95 -2.32 -0.05
C ASP A 373 -18.32 -3.72 0.12
N GLY A 374 -17.20 -3.97 -0.57
CA GLY A 374 -16.51 -5.25 -0.64
C GLY A 374 -17.07 -6.24 -1.68
N TYR A 375 -18.07 -5.84 -2.47
CA TYR A 375 -18.58 -6.57 -3.64
C TYR A 375 -18.46 -5.79 -4.94
N TYR A 376 -18.48 -4.47 -4.90
CA TYR A 376 -18.26 -3.62 -6.06
C TYR A 376 -17.35 -2.45 -5.71
N TRP A 377 -16.47 -2.07 -6.64
CA TRP A 377 -15.83 -0.77 -6.63
C TRP A 377 -16.64 0.22 -7.47
N LEU A 378 -16.78 1.44 -6.98
CA LEU A 378 -17.20 2.60 -7.76
C LEU A 378 -16.06 3.61 -7.75
N CYS A 379 -15.63 4.05 -8.94
CA CYS A 379 -14.70 5.16 -9.12
C CYS A 379 -15.42 6.34 -9.77
N GLU A 380 -15.36 7.51 -9.14
CA GLU A 380 -16.03 8.72 -9.61
C GLU A 380 -15.21 9.99 -9.33
N ARG A 381 -15.62 11.11 -9.94
CA ARG A 381 -15.07 12.43 -9.65
C ARG A 381 -16.08 13.25 -8.86
N VAL A 382 -15.59 13.86 -7.78
CA VAL A 382 -16.39 14.71 -6.89
C VAL A 382 -15.90 16.14 -7.00
N LYS A 383 -16.80 17.10 -7.22
CA LYS A 383 -16.43 18.52 -7.33
C LYS A 383 -15.92 19.06 -6.00
N ILE A 384 -14.91 19.93 -6.06
CA ILE A 384 -14.46 20.71 -4.92
C ILE A 384 -15.44 21.87 -4.72
N THR A 385 -16.07 21.95 -3.55
CA THR A 385 -17.07 22.98 -3.21
C THR A 385 -16.62 23.89 -2.08
N VAL A 386 -15.48 23.57 -1.44
CA VAL A 386 -14.87 24.38 -0.39
C VAL A 386 -13.78 25.27 -0.98
N GLN A 387 -13.70 26.50 -0.49
CA GLN A 387 -12.66 27.47 -0.84
C GLN A 387 -11.49 27.41 0.13
#